data_AF-T2AT29-F1
#
_entry.id   AF-T2AT29-F1
#
_cell.length_a   1.000
_cell.length_b   1.000
_cell.length_c   1.000
_cell.angle_alpha   90.00
_cell.angle_beta   90.00
_cell.angle_gamma   90.00
#
_symmetry.space_group_name_H-M   'P 1'
#
loop_
_entity.id
_entity.type
_entity.pdbx_description
1 polymer ?
#
loop_
_entity_poly.entity_id
_entity_poly.type
_entity_poly.pdbx_seq_one_letter_code
_entity_poly.pdbx_strand_id
1 'polypeptide(L)'
;VLVTIPLYWHLEAWNVGCVLYIFWSGSQNLIQFINMTIWKDNVINSAPVWCDITTRWRMASGIGICTASLIINRRLYKIATVSAVSVTQRDRRRMIYIDLAIGLIPSILVVALYWFIQGHRFDLYEGYGCQLEIANTILSYFLYACWPIVIGLISMFYCTMTLFAFY
;
A
#
# COMPACT_ATOMS: atom_id res chain seq x y z
N VAL A 1 12.80 7.51 -7.16
CA VAL A 1 14.24 7.62 -6.79
C VAL A 1 14.43 8.35 -5.46
N LEU A 2 13.89 9.56 -5.26
CA LEU A 2 14.03 10.29 -3.98
C LEU A 2 13.42 9.57 -2.76
N VAL A 3 12.36 8.78 -2.97
CA VAL A 3 11.64 8.07 -1.90
C VAL A 3 12.49 6.97 -1.22
N THR A 4 13.53 6.46 -1.89
CA THR A 4 14.38 5.37 -1.36
C THR A 4 15.50 5.87 -0.44
N ILE A 5 15.80 7.17 -0.44
CA ILE A 5 16.89 7.77 0.36
C ILE A 5 16.78 7.42 1.86
N PRO A 6 15.62 7.57 2.53
CA PRO A 6 15.51 7.26 3.96
C PRO A 6 15.34 5.75 4.26
N LEU A 7 15.35 4.87 3.24
CA LEU A 7 15.12 3.43 3.43
C LEU A 7 16.17 2.78 4.33
N TYR A 8 17.43 3.19 4.20
CA TYR A 8 18.53 2.66 5.02
C TYR A 8 18.31 2.95 6.51
N TRP A 9 17.96 4.21 6.85
CA TRP A 9 17.74 4.63 8.24
C TRP A 9 16.50 3.99 8.86
N HIS A 10 15.43 3.84 8.08
CA HIS A 10 14.21 3.18 8.56
C HIS A 10 14.38 1.67 8.75
N LEU A 11 15.23 1.01 7.95
CA LEU A 11 15.59 -0.40 8.17
C LEU A 11 16.38 -0.58 9.46
N GLU A 12 17.35 0.29 9.74
CA GLU A 12 18.14 0.27 10.97
C GLU A 12 17.26 0.48 12.22
N ALA A 13 16.29 1.39 12.13
CA ALA A 13 15.29 1.62 13.17
C ALA A 13 14.17 0.55 13.24
N TRP A 14 14.23 -0.48 12.39
CA TRP A 14 13.21 -1.52 12.23
C TRP A 14 11.80 -0.93 12.07
N ASN A 15 11.67 0.18 11.35
CA ASN A 15 10.39 0.83 11.09
C ASN A 15 9.69 0.22 9.87
N VAL A 16 9.10 -0.96 10.11
CA VAL A 16 8.38 -1.75 9.10
C VAL A 16 7.33 -0.92 8.35
N GLY A 17 6.58 -0.08 9.06
CA GLY A 17 5.57 0.80 8.43
C GLY A 17 6.18 1.75 7.40
N CYS A 18 7.24 2.46 7.75
CA CYS A 18 7.94 3.36 6.82
C CYS A 18 8.61 2.60 5.66
N VAL A 19 9.21 1.44 5.92
CA VAL A 19 9.84 0.62 4.88
C VAL A 19 8.80 0.14 3.87
N LEU A 20 7.65 -0.36 4.33
CA LEU A 20 6.54 -0.75 3.46
C LEU A 20 5.99 0.44 2.68
N TYR A 21 5.84 1.60 3.32
CA TYR A 21 5.39 2.82 2.64
C TYR A 21 6.33 3.21 1.49
N ILE A 22 7.64 3.21 1.75
CA ILE A 22 8.69 3.51 0.75
C ILE A 22 8.67 2.47 -0.37
N PHE A 23 8.54 1.18 -0.03
CA PHE A 23 8.49 0.11 -1.00
C PHE A 23 7.30 0.25 -1.96
N TRP A 24 6.08 0.42 -1.42
CA TRP A 24 4.87 0.56 -2.23
C TRP A 24 4.88 1.84 -3.07
N SER A 25 5.17 2.99 -2.47
CA SER A 25 5.18 4.26 -3.19
C SER A 25 6.36 4.35 -4.18
N GLY A 26 7.53 3.83 -3.82
CA GLY A 26 8.72 3.82 -4.68
C GLY A 26 8.55 2.93 -5.92
N SER A 27 8.04 1.71 -5.74
CA SER A 27 7.72 0.80 -6.84
C SER A 27 6.65 1.38 -7.77
N GLN A 28 5.61 2.00 -7.21
CA GLN A 28 4.55 2.61 -8.00
C GLN A 28 5.02 3.80 -8.84
N ASN A 29 5.91 4.64 -8.30
CA ASN A 29 6.53 5.72 -9.06
C ASN A 29 7.41 5.20 -10.21
N LEU A 30 8.17 4.12 -9.98
CA LEU A 30 8.99 3.50 -11.03
C LEU A 30 8.12 2.94 -12.16
N ILE A 31 7.05 2.24 -11.82
CA ILE A 31 6.10 1.69 -12.79
C ILE A 31 5.45 2.81 -13.61
N GLN A 32 5.01 3.89 -12.95
CA GLN A 32 4.41 5.03 -13.65
C GLN A 32 5.41 5.70 -14.59
N PHE A 33 6.68 5.85 -14.18
CA PHE A 33 7.74 6.39 -15.04
C PHE A 33 7.96 5.53 -16.30
N ILE A 34 8.02 4.20 -16.15
CA ILE A 34 8.15 3.28 -17.28
C ILE A 34 6.94 3.40 -18.22
N ASN A 35 5.73 3.43 -17.65
CA ASN A 35 4.50 3.58 -18.43
C ASN A 35 4.48 4.87 -19.25
N MET A 36 4.81 6.01 -18.65
CA MET A 36 4.84 7.30 -19.35
C MET A 36 5.94 7.38 -20.40
N THR A 37 7.01 6.60 -20.26
CA THR A 37 8.11 6.55 -21.24
C THR A 37 7.75 5.72 -22.47
N ILE A 38 7.15 4.54 -22.27
CA ILE A 38 6.79 3.62 -23.36
C ILE A 38 5.60 4.16 -24.17
N TRP A 39 4.58 4.68 -23.48
CA TRP A 39 3.32 5.15 -24.06
C TRP A 39 3.24 6.67 -24.14
N LYS A 40 4.38 7.35 -24.31
CA LYS A 40 4.45 8.81 -24.31
C LYS A 40 3.53 9.45 -25.36
N ASP A 41 3.63 8.96 -26.60
CA ASP A 41 2.96 9.50 -27.79
C ASP A 41 2.26 8.37 -28.59
N ASN A 42 1.87 7.28 -27.91
CA ASN A 42 1.17 6.16 -28.55
C ASN A 42 0.26 5.38 -27.58
N VAL A 43 -0.66 4.62 -28.17
CA VAL A 43 -1.56 3.66 -27.49
C VAL A 43 -1.41 2.25 -28.08
N ILE A 44 -0.21 1.90 -28.53
CA ILE A 44 0.05 0.58 -29.10
C ILE A 44 0.31 -0.41 -27.96
N ASN A 45 -0.35 -1.57 -27.97
CA ASN A 45 -0.12 -2.62 -26.99
C ASN A 45 1.21 -3.37 -27.25
N SER A 46 2.33 -2.69 -27.01
CA SER A 46 3.67 -3.22 -27.25
C SER A 46 4.13 -4.25 -26.20
N ALA A 47 3.52 -4.26 -25.00
CA ALA A 47 3.92 -5.11 -23.88
C ALA A 47 2.71 -5.56 -23.04
N PRO A 48 1.89 -6.52 -23.51
CA PRO A 48 0.67 -6.94 -22.83
C PRO A 48 0.94 -7.56 -21.45
N VAL A 49 2.02 -8.34 -21.30
CA VAL A 49 2.42 -8.96 -20.02
C VAL A 49 2.80 -7.91 -18.99
N TRP A 50 3.40 -6.79 -19.42
CA TRP A 50 3.74 -5.68 -18.54
C TRP A 50 2.47 -5.00 -18.00
N CYS A 51 1.49 -4.73 -18.87
CA CYS A 51 0.21 -4.15 -18.44
C CYS A 51 -0.54 -5.06 -17.45
N ASP A 52 -0.49 -6.38 -17.65
CA ASP A 52 -1.10 -7.33 -16.72
C ASP A 52 -0.48 -7.28 -15.31
N ILE A 53 0.84 -7.17 -15.22
CA ILE A 53 1.54 -7.12 -13.93
C ILE A 53 1.33 -5.76 -13.26
N THR A 54 1.47 -4.67 -14.02
CA THR A 54 1.43 -3.30 -13.49
C THR A 54 0.04 -2.89 -13.01
N THR A 55 -1.03 -3.33 -13.66
CA THR A 55 -2.41 -3.06 -13.22
C THR A 55 -2.73 -3.72 -11.88
N ARG A 56 -2.35 -5.00 -11.71
CA ARG A 56 -2.48 -5.73 -10.44
C ARG A 56 -1.60 -5.12 -9.35
N TRP A 57 -0.37 -4.73 -9.69
CA TRP A 57 0.52 -4.05 -8.76
C TRP A 57 -0.03 -2.69 -8.31
N ARG A 58 -0.57 -1.90 -9.24
CA ARG A 58 -1.17 -0.59 -8.95
C ARG A 58 -2.32 -0.73 -7.95
N MET A 59 -3.19 -1.73 -8.13
CA MET A 59 -4.26 -2.04 -7.20
C MET A 59 -3.72 -2.41 -5.80
N ALA A 60 -2.75 -3.32 -5.73
CA ALA A 60 -2.10 -3.72 -4.49
C ALA A 60 -1.43 -2.54 -3.78
N SER A 61 -0.73 -1.69 -4.52
CA SER A 61 0.02 -0.56 -4.00
C SER A 61 -0.88 0.51 -3.37
N GLY A 62 -2.06 0.76 -3.95
CA GLY A 62 -3.03 1.70 -3.38
C GLY A 62 -3.43 1.31 -1.96
N ILE A 63 -3.72 0.03 -1.74
CA ILE A 63 -4.08 -0.50 -0.42
C ILE A 63 -2.85 -0.62 0.47
N GLY A 64 -1.72 -1.06 -0.08
CA GLY A 64 -0.44 -1.18 0.62
C GLY A 64 0.05 0.14 1.22
N ILE A 65 -0.20 1.26 0.55
CA ILE A 65 0.12 2.60 1.06
C ILE A 65 -0.80 2.96 2.24
N CYS A 66 -2.10 2.67 2.13
CA CYS A 66 -3.06 2.89 3.23
C CYS A 66 -2.73 2.04 4.47
N THR A 67 -2.42 0.75 4.28
CA THR A 67 -2.05 -0.14 5.39
C THR A 67 -0.71 0.24 6.01
N ALA A 68 0.27 0.69 5.20
CA ALA A 68 1.53 1.21 5.71
C ALA A 68 1.32 2.46 6.58
N SER A 69 0.43 3.38 6.19
CA SER A 69 0.05 4.53 7.01
C SER A 69 -0.57 4.11 8.35
N LEU A 70 -1.47 3.12 8.34
CA LEU A 70 -2.05 2.57 9.56
C LEU A 70 -0.99 1.97 10.51
N ILE A 71 -0.02 1.22 9.97
CA ILE A 71 1.07 0.63 10.76
C ILE A 71 1.93 1.72 11.41
N ILE A 72 2.22 2.82 10.70
CA ILE A 72 2.95 3.96 11.24
C ILE A 72 2.18 4.57 12.42
N ASN A 73 0.87 4.84 12.27
CA ASN A 73 0.03 5.38 13.35
C ASN A 73 -0.06 4.43 14.54
N ARG A 74 -0.19 3.11 14.30
CA ARG A 74 -0.19 2.09 15.35
C ARG A 74 1.13 2.08 16.14
N ARG A 75 2.26 2.24 15.45
CA ARG A 75 3.58 2.32 16.10
C ARG A 75 3.71 3.59 16.93
N LEU A 76 3.25 4.73 16.41
CA LEU A 76 3.27 6.00 17.13
C LEU A 76 2.43 5.93 18.42
N TYR A 77 1.23 5.35 18.33
CA TYR A 77 0.38 5.11 19.49
C TYR A 77 1.07 4.26 20.56
N LYS A 78 1.75 3.19 20.17
CA LYS A 78 2.51 2.35 21.09
C LYS A 78 3.66 3.10 21.74
N ILE A 79 4.36 3.97 21.01
CA ILE A 79 5.44 4.78 21.59
C ILE A 79 4.88 5.77 22.62
N ALA A 80 3.74 6.39 22.33
CA ALA A 80 3.07 7.34 23.24
C ALA A 80 2.56 6.66 24.52
N THR A 81 2.11 5.40 24.44
CA THR A 81 1.49 4.68 25.57
C THR A 81 2.44 3.77 26.35
N VAL A 82 3.66 3.51 25.86
CA VAL A 82 4.64 2.67 26.56
C VAL A 82 5.28 3.46 27.70
N SER A 83 4.73 3.29 28.89
CA SER A 83 5.34 3.69 30.16
C SER A 83 6.04 2.47 30.77
N ALA A 84 7.36 2.40 30.65
CA ALA A 84 8.25 1.55 31.47
C ALA A 84 8.14 0.00 31.38
N VAL A 85 7.56 -0.61 30.33
CA VAL A 85 7.65 -2.07 30.14
C VAL A 85 8.85 -2.43 29.27
N SER A 86 9.72 -3.33 29.75
CA SER A 86 10.84 -3.87 28.98
C SER A 86 10.31 -4.71 27.81
N VAL A 87 10.34 -4.14 26.59
CA VAL A 87 9.99 -4.86 25.37
C VAL A 87 11.02 -5.96 25.13
N THR A 88 10.61 -7.21 25.22
CA THR A 88 11.51 -8.34 24.97
C THR A 88 11.83 -8.46 23.48
N GLN A 89 12.95 -9.11 23.14
CA GLN A 89 13.28 -9.37 21.72
C GLN A 89 12.22 -10.22 21.02
N ARG A 90 11.53 -11.10 21.75
CA ARG A 90 10.44 -11.92 21.21
C ARG A 90 9.22 -11.08 20.85
N ASP A 91 8.87 -10.11 21.70
CA ASP A 91 7.77 -9.18 21.44
C ASP A 91 8.06 -8.29 20.24
N ARG A 92 9.32 -7.82 20.09
CA ARG A 92 9.75 -7.05 18.92
C ARG A 92 9.58 -7.84 17.62
N ARG A 93 9.99 -9.12 17.57
CA ARG A 93 9.80 -9.98 16.39
C ARG A 93 8.33 -10.20 16.08
N ARG A 94 7.52 -10.48 17.12
CA ARG A 94 6.07 -10.66 16.95
C ARG A 94 5.40 -9.41 16.39
N MET A 95 5.82 -8.22 16.84
CA MET A 95 5.33 -6.95 16.31
C MET A 95 5.65 -6.78 14.83
N ILE A 96 6.89 -7.09 14.42
CA ILE A 96 7.31 -7.03 13.01
C ILE A 96 6.47 -7.97 12.14
N TYR A 97 6.22 -9.21 12.57
CA TYR A 97 5.39 -10.15 11.81
C TYR A 97 3.94 -9.68 11.70
N ILE A 98 3.37 -9.12 12.76
CA ILE A 98 2.01 -8.56 12.73
C ILE A 98 1.96 -7.34 11.78
N ASP A 99 2.94 -6.45 11.84
CA ASP A 99 3.00 -5.27 10.97
C ASP A 99 3.15 -5.69 9.50
N LEU A 100 4.00 -6.67 9.19
CA LEU A 100 4.12 -7.23 7.84
C LEU A 100 2.81 -7.88 7.38
N ALA A 101 2.13 -8.63 8.26
CA ALA A 101 0.84 -9.24 7.95
C ALA A 101 -0.22 -8.18 7.62
N ILE A 102 -0.35 -7.13 8.43
CA ILE A 102 -1.29 -6.02 8.19
C ILE A 102 -0.95 -5.28 6.89
N GLY A 103 0.34 -5.14 6.57
CA GLY A 103 0.80 -4.42 5.39
C GLY A 103 0.63 -5.17 4.07
N LEU A 104 0.73 -6.50 4.10
CA LEU A 104 0.76 -7.34 2.89
C LEU A 104 -0.53 -8.11 2.65
N ILE A 105 -1.19 -8.65 3.70
CA ILE A 105 -2.36 -9.52 3.54
C ILE A 105 -3.51 -8.77 2.84
N PRO A 106 -3.92 -7.56 3.25
CA PRO A 106 -4.99 -6.83 2.57
C PRO A 106 -4.69 -6.58 1.09
N SER A 107 -3.44 -6.21 0.77
CA SER A 107 -3.01 -5.96 -0.61
C SER A 107 -3.09 -7.22 -1.47
N ILE A 108 -2.66 -8.37 -0.94
CA ILE A 108 -2.74 -9.67 -1.63
C ILE A 108 -4.20 -10.11 -1.80
N LEU A 109 -5.02 -9.96 -0.75
CA LEU A 109 -6.43 -10.32 -0.79
C LEU A 109 -7.18 -9.54 -1.86
N VAL A 110 -6.94 -8.24 -1.98
CA VAL A 110 -7.62 -7.43 -3.01
C VAL A 110 -7.19 -7.82 -4.42
N VAL A 111 -5.92 -8.14 -4.65
CA VAL A 111 -5.48 -8.66 -5.95
C VAL A 111 -6.12 -10.01 -6.27
N ALA A 112 -6.31 -10.88 -5.26
CA ALA A 112 -7.02 -12.14 -5.46
C ALA A 112 -8.52 -11.92 -5.78
N LEU A 113 -9.16 -10.99 -5.06
CA LEU A 113 -10.55 -10.60 -5.28
C LEU A 113 -10.78 -9.91 -6.62
N TYR A 114 -9.74 -9.26 -7.17
CA TYR A 114 -9.79 -8.60 -8.47
C TYR A 114 -10.26 -9.52 -9.59
N TRP A 115 -9.94 -10.83 -9.52
CA TRP A 115 -10.38 -11.81 -10.51
C TRP A 115 -11.91 -11.81 -10.68
N PHE A 116 -12.66 -11.55 -9.62
CA PHE A 116 -14.13 -11.56 -9.64
C PHE A 116 -14.77 -10.23 -10.08
N ILE A 117 -14.03 -9.13 -10.03
CA ILE A 117 -14.53 -7.77 -10.35
C ILE A 117 -13.88 -7.16 -11.60
N GLN A 118 -13.02 -7.92 -12.26
CA GLN A 118 -12.34 -7.48 -13.47
C GLN A 118 -13.38 -7.24 -14.59
N GLY A 119 -13.39 -6.02 -15.14
CA GLY A 119 -14.23 -5.67 -16.29
C GLY A 119 -13.53 -6.04 -17.59
N HIS A 120 -12.61 -5.18 -18.03
CA HIS A 120 -11.70 -5.46 -19.13
C HIS A 120 -10.30 -5.87 -18.61
N ARG A 121 -9.45 -6.40 -19.49
CA ARG A 121 -8.12 -6.90 -19.09
C ARG A 121 -7.25 -5.78 -18.51
N PHE A 122 -7.15 -4.68 -19.25
CA PHE A 122 -6.52 -3.41 -18.89
C PHE A 122 -6.89 -2.38 -19.96
N ASP A 123 -6.89 -1.10 -19.60
CA ASP A 123 -7.04 0.00 -20.53
C ASP A 123 -5.70 0.67 -20.80
N LEU A 124 -5.53 1.26 -21.97
CA LEU A 124 -4.29 1.92 -22.35
C LEU A 124 -4.56 3.36 -22.73
N TYR A 125 -3.97 4.28 -21.96
CA TYR A 125 -4.13 5.72 -22.16
C TYR A 125 -2.84 6.34 -22.68
N GLU A 126 -2.96 7.18 -23.70
CA GLU A 126 -1.84 7.94 -24.26
C GLU A 126 -1.22 8.84 -23.19
N GLY A 127 0.11 8.89 -23.12
CA GLY A 127 0.87 9.67 -22.13
C GLY A 127 0.84 9.12 -20.70
N TYR A 128 0.05 8.10 -20.41
CA TYR A 128 -0.15 7.57 -19.06
C TYR A 128 0.09 6.06 -18.92
N GLY A 129 -0.12 5.31 -20.01
CA GLY A 129 0.12 3.87 -20.14
C GLY A 129 -0.98 3.01 -19.53
N CYS A 130 -0.62 1.81 -19.05
CA CYS A 130 -1.55 0.77 -18.63
C CYS A 130 -2.37 1.20 -17.38
N GLN A 131 -3.69 1.20 -17.50
CA GLN A 131 -4.64 1.42 -16.42
C GLN A 131 -5.45 0.15 -16.10
N LEU A 132 -5.84 0.05 -14.84
CA LEU A 132 -6.77 -0.97 -14.37
C LEU A 132 -8.19 -0.57 -14.73
N GLU A 133 -9.00 -1.55 -15.10
CA GLU A 133 -10.41 -1.33 -15.44
C GLU A 133 -11.27 -2.18 -14.51
N ILE A 134 -12.05 -1.50 -13.66
CA ILE A 134 -12.90 -2.13 -12.65
C ILE A 134 -14.35 -2.04 -13.14
N ALA A 135 -15.04 -3.17 -13.21
CA ALA A 135 -16.45 -3.16 -13.59
C ALA A 135 -17.27 -2.34 -12.57
N ASN A 136 -18.07 -1.39 -13.06
CA ASN A 136 -18.96 -0.57 -12.24
C ASN A 136 -20.16 -1.38 -11.75
N THR A 137 -19.93 -2.20 -10.73
CA THR A 137 -20.93 -3.08 -10.11
C THR A 137 -20.98 -2.80 -8.62
N ILE A 138 -22.13 -3.04 -7.99
CA ILE A 138 -22.28 -2.90 -6.53
C ILE A 138 -21.19 -3.71 -5.80
N LEU A 139 -20.85 -4.88 -6.33
CA LEU A 139 -19.83 -5.76 -5.80
C LEU A 139 -18.43 -5.14 -5.76
N SER A 140 -18.03 -4.35 -6.77
CA SER A 140 -16.71 -3.70 -6.78
C SER A 140 -16.58 -2.60 -5.74
N TYR A 141 -17.66 -1.87 -5.43
CA TYR A 141 -17.67 -0.92 -4.32
C TYR A 141 -17.42 -1.61 -2.97
N PHE A 142 -18.06 -2.76 -2.73
CA PHE A 142 -17.84 -3.52 -1.49
C PHE A 142 -16.45 -4.17 -1.43
N LEU A 143 -15.96 -4.75 -2.53
CA LEU A 143 -14.71 -5.50 -2.54
C LEU A 143 -13.45 -4.64 -2.67
N TYR A 144 -13.55 -3.42 -3.22
CA TYR A 144 -12.41 -2.52 -3.40
C TYR A 144 -12.56 -1.20 -2.64
N ALA A 145 -13.64 -0.46 -2.85
CA ALA A 145 -13.80 0.88 -2.28
C ALA A 145 -13.97 0.88 -0.75
N CYS A 146 -14.45 -0.23 -0.16
CA CYS A 146 -14.58 -0.39 1.28
C CYS A 146 -13.23 -0.40 2.01
N TRP A 147 -12.18 -0.98 1.42
CA TRP A 147 -10.89 -1.19 2.09
C TRP A 147 -10.22 0.12 2.55
N PRO A 148 -10.02 1.14 1.70
CA PRO A 148 -9.43 2.40 2.13
C PRO A 148 -10.24 3.09 3.23
N ILE A 149 -11.57 2.97 3.20
CA ILE A 149 -12.46 3.58 4.20
C ILE A 149 -12.25 2.90 5.55
N VAL A 150 -12.30 1.56 5.60
CA VAL A 150 -12.09 0.80 6.84
C VAL A 150 -10.69 1.06 7.41
N ILE A 151 -9.66 1.00 6.57
CA ILE A 151 -8.27 1.26 6.99
C ILE A 151 -8.12 2.71 7.50
N GLY A 152 -8.75 3.67 6.81
CA GLY A 152 -8.76 5.08 7.19
C GLY A 152 -9.42 5.34 8.55
N LEU A 153 -10.57 4.73 8.82
CA LEU A 153 -11.27 4.84 10.10
C LEU A 153 -10.44 4.27 11.26
N ILE A 154 -9.81 3.09 11.05
CA ILE A 154 -8.93 2.50 12.05
C ILE A 154 -7.71 3.41 12.29
N SER A 155 -7.13 3.97 11.21
CA SER A 155 -5.99 4.88 11.28
C SER A 155 -6.34 6.16 12.06
N MET A 156 -7.54 6.72 11.82
CA MET A 156 -8.07 7.86 12.55
C MET A 156 -8.21 7.55 14.05
N PHE A 157 -8.77 6.38 14.40
CA PHE A 157 -8.89 5.96 15.80
C PHE A 157 -7.53 5.91 16.51
N TYR A 158 -6.51 5.30 15.90
CA TYR A 158 -5.16 5.27 16.49
C TYR A 158 -4.55 6.67 16.61
N CYS A 159 -4.75 7.54 15.62
CA CYS A 159 -4.27 8.92 15.68
C CYS A 159 -4.89 9.69 16.85
N THR A 160 -6.22 9.61 17.01
CA THR A 160 -6.95 10.24 18.11
C THR A 160 -6.48 9.73 19.47
N MET A 161 -6.34 8.41 19.63
CA MET A 161 -5.82 7.83 20.88
C MET A 161 -4.37 8.24 21.17
N THR A 162 -3.56 8.42 20.13
CA THR A 162 -2.17 8.91 20.27
C THR A 162 -2.16 10.34 20.80
N LEU A 163 -3.01 11.22 20.25
CA LEU A 163 -3.14 12.60 20.71
C LEU A 163 -3.58 12.67 22.18
N PHE A 164 -4.55 11.84 22.58
CA PHE A 164 -4.99 11.74 23.98
C PHE A 164 -3.94 11.15 24.92
N ALA A 165 -3.00 10.34 24.43
CA ALA A 165 -1.92 9.81 25.25
C ALA A 165 -0.78 10.83 25.47
N PHE A 166 -0.64 11.82 24.59
CA PHE A 166 0.36 12.89 24.71
C PHE A 166 -0.11 14.11 25.53
N TYR A 167 -1.43 14.35 25.59
CA TYR A 167 -2.05 15.40 26.40
C TYR A 167 -2.34 14.91 27.82
#